data_AF-A0A060XGS2-F1
#
_entry.id   AF-A0A060XGS2-F1
#
_cell.length_a   1.000
_cell.length_b   1.000
_cell.length_c   1.000
_cell.angle_alpha   90.00
_cell.angle_beta   90.00
_cell.angle_gamma   90.00
#
_symmetry.space_group_name_H-M   'P 1'
#
loop_
_entity.id
_entity.type
_entity.pdbx_description
1 polymer ?
#
loop_
_entity_poly.entity_id
_entity_poly.type
_entity_poly.pdbx_seq_one_letter_code
_entity_poly.pdbx_strand_id
1 'polypeptide(L)'
;MDTVIGLYGETIEVPCNNGAPKPKDLFMTKWKYDDGDLLTQLKDQDASVIATDKYKDRVSMAENSSLLIAAATLKDEKTFTCMVVAGADISEYPVKLLIHKAPTGVEITALATELEIGKPTQLGQCSTSDANPAASITWFKNKKPLVADGKGIIISSKVKVDEVTGLTTTSSILQYTAEKGDTAALFTCGALNTLSSPVSFTVTYPTERISLHVISKGPLMEGANVTLKCKADGNPPPTSFNFHILASSQ
;
A
#
# COMPACT_ATOMS: atom_id res chain seq x y z
N MET A 1 -15.10 23.44 -14.78
CA MET A 1 -15.16 22.02 -15.17
C MET A 1 -14.98 21.24 -13.90
N ASP A 2 -16.06 20.63 -13.43
CA ASP A 2 -16.08 20.00 -12.12
C ASP A 2 -15.50 18.60 -12.20
N THR A 3 -14.96 18.09 -11.08
CA THR A 3 -14.43 16.73 -11.00
C THR A 3 -15.14 15.98 -9.88
N VAL A 4 -15.66 14.80 -10.20
CA VAL A 4 -16.26 13.87 -9.25
C VAL A 4 -15.34 12.67 -9.12
N ILE A 5 -15.15 12.21 -7.89
CA ILE A 5 -14.44 10.98 -7.58
C ILE A 5 -15.49 9.96 -7.15
N GLY A 6 -15.62 8.88 -7.89
CA GLY A 6 -16.45 7.74 -7.52
C GLY A 6 -15.62 6.52 -7.16
N LEU A 7 -16.24 5.54 -6.48
CA LEU A 7 -15.57 4.32 -6.07
C LEU A 7 -15.82 3.18 -7.06
N TYR A 8 -14.78 2.40 -7.35
CA TYR A 8 -14.86 1.26 -8.25
C TYR A 8 -15.90 0.23 -7.77
N GLY A 9 -16.77 -0.19 -8.67
CA GLY A 9 -17.85 -1.15 -8.40
C GLY A 9 -19.11 -0.54 -7.77
N GLU A 10 -19.05 0.71 -7.30
CA GLU A 10 -20.20 1.38 -6.71
C GLU A 10 -21.05 2.11 -7.76
N THR A 11 -22.21 2.63 -7.31
CA THR A 11 -23.03 3.54 -8.13
C THR A 11 -22.59 4.97 -7.86
N ILE A 12 -22.27 5.71 -8.92
CA ILE A 12 -21.75 7.06 -8.82
C ILE A 12 -22.83 8.05 -9.25
N GLU A 13 -23.04 9.09 -8.45
CA GLU A 13 -23.85 10.24 -8.83
C GLU A 13 -22.96 11.35 -9.41
N VAL A 14 -23.20 11.69 -10.67
CA VAL A 14 -22.55 12.80 -11.37
C VAL A 14 -23.54 13.98 -11.39
N PRO A 15 -23.25 15.10 -10.71
CA PRO A 15 -24.19 16.19 -10.54
C PRO A 15 -24.44 16.92 -11.85
N CYS A 16 -25.71 17.19 -12.15
CA CYS A 16 -26.09 18.12 -13.21
C CYS A 16 -26.15 19.55 -12.65
N ASN A 17 -26.00 20.57 -13.51
CA ASN A 17 -26.18 21.97 -13.13
C ASN A 17 -25.30 22.40 -11.93
N ASN A 18 -24.08 21.86 -11.84
CA ASN A 18 -23.16 22.03 -10.72
C ASN A 18 -23.78 21.67 -9.34
N GLY A 19 -24.75 20.75 -9.32
CA GLY A 19 -25.49 20.32 -8.13
C GLY A 19 -26.62 21.27 -7.70
N ALA A 20 -26.91 22.31 -8.48
CA ALA A 20 -28.01 23.23 -8.18
C ALA A 20 -29.38 22.59 -8.51
N PRO A 21 -30.46 23.02 -7.83
CA PRO A 21 -31.82 22.53 -8.12
C PRO A 21 -32.24 22.76 -9.56
N LYS A 22 -33.22 21.96 -10.03
CA LYS A 22 -33.83 22.09 -11.35
C LYS A 22 -34.38 23.53 -11.57
N PRO A 23 -34.08 24.18 -12.71
CA PRO A 23 -34.71 25.44 -13.09
C PRO A 23 -36.24 25.31 -13.13
N LYS A 24 -36.97 26.39 -12.80
CA LYS A 24 -38.45 26.38 -12.77
C LYS A 24 -39.06 26.19 -14.16
N ASP A 25 -38.38 26.69 -15.18
CA ASP A 25 -38.71 26.65 -16.60
C ASP A 25 -37.94 25.54 -17.34
N LEU A 26 -37.46 24.52 -16.61
CA LEU A 26 -36.81 23.34 -17.18
C LEU A 26 -37.75 22.65 -18.17
N PHE A 27 -37.29 22.54 -19.41
CA PHE A 27 -37.97 21.82 -20.48
C PHE A 27 -37.37 20.43 -20.69
N MET A 28 -36.04 20.32 -20.67
CA MET A 28 -35.34 19.07 -20.95
C MET A 28 -34.00 19.01 -20.23
N THR A 29 -33.64 17.82 -19.74
CA THR A 29 -32.28 17.46 -19.34
C THR A 29 -31.78 16.35 -20.26
N LYS A 30 -30.56 16.46 -20.77
CA LYS A 30 -29.89 15.43 -21.55
C LYS A 30 -28.49 15.18 -21.02
N TRP A 31 -28.09 13.91 -20.91
CA TRP A 31 -26.71 13.54 -20.61
C TRP A 31 -26.04 12.95 -21.85
N LYS A 32 -24.82 13.40 -22.12
CA LYS A 32 -23.93 12.87 -23.16
C LYS A 32 -22.55 12.56 -22.57
N TYR A 33 -21.79 11.70 -23.23
CA TYR A 33 -20.38 11.47 -22.95
C TYR A 33 -19.63 11.39 -24.28
N ASP A 34 -18.46 12.02 -24.40
CA ASP A 34 -17.76 12.11 -25.68
C ASP A 34 -18.74 12.55 -26.81
N ASP A 35 -18.92 11.74 -27.85
CA ASP A 35 -19.91 11.95 -28.93
C ASP A 35 -21.21 11.12 -28.78
N GLY A 36 -21.37 10.39 -27.67
CA GLY A 36 -22.49 9.48 -27.41
C GLY A 36 -23.57 10.06 -26.49
N ASP A 37 -24.83 9.71 -26.77
CA ASP A 37 -25.98 10.08 -25.95
C ASP A 37 -26.28 9.01 -24.89
N LEU A 38 -26.57 9.43 -23.65
CA LEU A 38 -26.88 8.53 -22.53
C LEU A 38 -28.36 8.49 -22.20
N LEU A 39 -28.87 9.63 -21.74
CA LEU A 39 -30.19 9.77 -21.14
C LEU A 39 -30.82 11.06 -21.63
N THR A 40 -32.14 11.08 -21.74
CA THR A 40 -32.91 12.32 -21.88
C THR A 40 -34.16 12.25 -21.03
N GLN A 41 -34.46 13.35 -20.34
CA GLN A 41 -35.71 13.54 -19.62
C GLN A 41 -36.35 14.83 -20.10
N LEU A 42 -37.58 14.72 -20.61
CA LEU A 42 -38.46 15.85 -20.85
C LEU A 42 -39.20 16.22 -19.57
N LYS A 43 -39.68 17.46 -19.51
CA LYS A 43 -40.50 17.93 -18.40
C LYS A 43 -41.71 17.00 -18.18
N ASP A 44 -41.96 16.67 -16.92
CA ASP A 44 -43.08 15.81 -16.47
C ASP A 44 -43.09 14.40 -17.08
N GLN A 45 -41.94 13.91 -17.54
CA GLN A 45 -41.74 12.55 -18.07
C GLN A 45 -40.60 11.83 -17.35
N ASP A 46 -40.65 10.50 -17.38
CA ASP A 46 -39.56 9.67 -16.90
C ASP A 46 -38.33 9.78 -17.81
N ALA A 47 -37.15 9.54 -17.24
CA ALA A 47 -35.91 9.52 -17.99
C ALA A 47 -35.90 8.34 -18.97
N SER A 48 -35.62 8.62 -20.24
CA SER A 48 -35.42 7.61 -21.27
C SER A 48 -33.92 7.34 -21.46
N VAL A 49 -33.53 6.07 -21.41
CA VAL A 49 -32.17 5.63 -21.75
C VAL A 49 -32.03 5.52 -23.26
N ILE A 50 -31.10 6.30 -23.81
CA ILE A 50 -30.79 6.34 -25.26
C ILE A 50 -29.52 5.52 -25.57
N ALA A 51 -28.65 5.32 -24.57
CA ALA A 51 -27.42 4.56 -24.73
C ALA A 51 -27.68 3.15 -25.31
N THR A 52 -26.92 2.80 -26.34
CA THR A 52 -26.97 1.48 -26.99
C THR A 52 -25.74 0.61 -26.71
N ASP A 53 -24.75 1.18 -26.02
CA ASP A 53 -23.47 0.56 -25.70
C ASP A 53 -23.44 -0.01 -24.26
N LYS A 54 -22.25 -0.09 -23.67
CA LYS A 54 -22.01 -0.56 -22.30
C LYS A 54 -22.79 0.17 -21.21
N TYR A 55 -23.35 1.36 -21.49
CA TYR A 55 -24.13 2.13 -20.53
C TYR A 55 -25.61 1.79 -20.50
N LYS A 56 -26.15 1.09 -21.52
CA LYS A 56 -27.59 0.81 -21.68
C LYS A 56 -28.30 0.34 -20.42
N ASP A 57 -27.69 -0.58 -19.67
CA ASP A 57 -28.29 -1.17 -18.46
C ASP A 57 -27.64 -0.65 -17.16
N ARG A 58 -26.77 0.37 -17.26
CA ARG A 58 -25.96 0.87 -16.15
C ARG A 58 -26.28 2.31 -15.77
N VAL A 59 -27.02 3.05 -16.59
CA VAL A 59 -27.32 4.46 -16.32
C VAL A 59 -28.78 4.68 -15.95
N SER A 60 -29.00 5.59 -15.01
CA SER A 60 -30.31 6.11 -14.66
C SER A 60 -30.18 7.58 -14.24
N MET A 61 -31.31 8.25 -14.00
CA MET A 61 -31.30 9.65 -13.58
C MET A 61 -31.97 9.84 -12.24
N ALA A 62 -31.31 10.59 -11.35
CA ALA A 62 -31.85 10.97 -10.06
C ALA A 62 -32.89 12.10 -10.19
N GLU A 63 -33.64 12.35 -9.12
CA GLU A 63 -34.70 13.37 -9.09
C GLU A 63 -34.20 14.78 -9.39
N ASN A 64 -32.94 15.08 -9.02
CA ASN A 64 -32.25 16.34 -9.26
C ASN A 64 -31.59 16.45 -10.65
N SER A 65 -31.92 15.55 -11.59
CA SER A 65 -31.28 15.45 -12.93
C SER A 65 -29.84 14.95 -12.93
N SER A 66 -29.27 14.56 -11.79
CA SER A 66 -27.94 13.93 -11.75
C SER A 66 -27.94 12.59 -12.48
N LEU A 67 -26.83 12.29 -13.16
CA LEU A 67 -26.60 11.00 -13.80
C LEU A 67 -26.14 9.99 -12.74
N LEU A 68 -26.79 8.84 -12.70
CA LEU A 68 -26.37 7.69 -11.90
C LEU A 68 -25.70 6.67 -12.81
N ILE A 69 -24.49 6.23 -12.46
CA ILE A 69 -23.75 5.19 -13.20
C ILE A 69 -23.49 4.03 -12.24
N ALA A 70 -24.18 2.90 -12.45
CA ALA A 70 -24.03 1.70 -11.65
C ALA A 70 -22.75 0.92 -11.99
N ALA A 71 -22.21 0.19 -11.01
CA ALA A 71 -21.07 -0.72 -11.15
C ALA A 71 -19.86 -0.08 -11.84
N ALA A 72 -19.39 1.04 -11.32
CA ALA A 72 -18.36 1.87 -11.95
C ALA A 72 -17.02 1.14 -12.21
N THR A 73 -16.39 1.46 -13.34
CA THR A 73 -15.10 0.88 -13.75
C THR A 73 -14.16 1.97 -14.26
N LEU A 74 -12.85 1.70 -14.34
CA LEU A 74 -11.88 2.66 -14.89
C LEU A 74 -12.20 3.09 -16.33
N LYS A 75 -12.93 2.27 -17.09
CA LYS A 75 -13.39 2.63 -18.45
C LYS A 75 -14.43 3.75 -18.46
N ASP A 76 -14.96 4.11 -17.30
CA ASP A 76 -15.93 5.18 -17.12
C ASP A 76 -15.24 6.51 -16.75
N GLU A 77 -13.91 6.54 -16.56
CA GLU A 77 -13.14 7.77 -16.39
C GLU A 77 -13.15 8.62 -17.66
N LYS A 78 -14.15 9.48 -17.75
CA LYS A 78 -14.47 10.30 -18.93
C LYS A 78 -15.08 11.63 -18.49
N THR A 79 -15.33 12.50 -19.47
CA THR A 79 -16.14 13.70 -19.23
C THR A 79 -17.57 13.42 -19.62
N PHE A 80 -18.49 13.53 -18.66
CA PHE A 80 -19.92 13.48 -18.88
C PHE A 80 -20.44 14.92 -18.91
N THR A 81 -21.34 15.24 -19.83
CA THR A 81 -21.88 16.59 -19.97
C THR A 81 -23.38 16.58 -19.77
N CYS A 82 -23.84 17.34 -18.78
CA CYS A 82 -25.26 17.61 -18.61
C CYS A 82 -25.67 18.79 -19.47
N MET A 83 -26.67 18.62 -20.33
CA MET A 83 -27.33 19.68 -21.08
C MET A 83 -28.66 19.99 -20.42
N VAL A 84 -28.85 21.25 -20.04
CA VAL A 84 -30.07 21.75 -19.44
C VAL A 84 -30.70 22.75 -20.40
N VAL A 85 -31.94 22.47 -20.82
CA VAL A 85 -32.74 23.39 -21.63
C VAL A 85 -33.83 23.98 -20.75
N ALA A 86 -33.76 25.29 -20.51
CA ALA A 86 -34.71 26.03 -19.69
C ALA A 86 -35.14 27.31 -20.44
N GLY A 87 -36.44 27.46 -20.67
CA GLY A 87 -36.94 28.54 -21.52
C GLY A 87 -36.34 28.48 -22.94
N ALA A 88 -35.60 29.52 -23.32
CA ALA A 88 -34.85 29.59 -24.59
C ALA A 88 -33.36 29.29 -24.44
N ASP A 89 -32.88 29.10 -23.21
CA ASP A 89 -31.47 28.95 -22.90
C ASP A 89 -31.07 27.47 -22.88
N ILE A 90 -29.89 27.20 -23.41
CA ILE A 90 -29.25 25.89 -23.39
C ILE A 90 -27.91 26.04 -22.67
N SER A 91 -27.75 25.31 -21.58
CA SER A 91 -26.53 25.32 -20.76
C SER A 91 -25.88 23.93 -20.72
N GLU A 92 -24.56 23.87 -20.85
CA GLU A 92 -23.78 22.65 -20.74
C GLU A 92 -22.91 22.66 -19.48
N TYR A 93 -22.96 21.56 -18.72
CA TYR A 93 -22.21 21.36 -17.48
C TYR A 93 -21.34 20.11 -17.61
N PRO A 94 -20.08 20.26 -18.09
CA PRO A 94 -19.14 19.15 -18.20
C PRO A 94 -18.54 18.80 -16.83
N VAL A 95 -18.59 17.50 -16.51
CA VAL A 95 -18.07 16.92 -15.27
C VAL A 95 -17.09 15.81 -15.62
N LYS A 96 -15.85 15.93 -15.14
CA LYS A 96 -14.83 14.88 -15.25
C LYS A 96 -15.07 13.84 -14.16
N LEU A 97 -15.19 12.58 -14.54
CA LEU A 97 -15.27 11.47 -13.61
C LEU A 97 -13.89 10.82 -13.43
N LEU A 98 -13.48 10.67 -12.17
CA LEU A 98 -12.33 9.85 -11.76
C LEU A 98 -12.84 8.68 -10.91
N ILE A 99 -12.22 7.52 -11.04
CA ILE A 99 -12.60 6.32 -10.29
C ILE A 99 -11.47 6.00 -9.32
N HIS A 100 -11.80 5.76 -8.06
CA HIS A 100 -10.83 5.32 -7.07
C HIS A 100 -11.15 3.92 -6.57
N LYS A 101 -10.10 3.15 -6.32
CA LYS A 101 -10.19 1.83 -5.72
C LYS A 101 -9.08 1.68 -4.69
N ALA A 102 -9.46 1.36 -3.47
CA ALA A 102 -8.50 1.03 -2.43
C ALA A 102 -7.75 -0.26 -2.79
N PRO A 103 -6.44 -0.34 -2.50
CA PRO A 103 -5.67 -1.55 -2.71
C PRO A 103 -6.22 -2.72 -1.88
N THR A 104 -6.09 -3.93 -2.40
CA THR A 104 -6.53 -5.17 -1.76
C THR A 104 -5.33 -6.09 -1.53
N GLY A 105 -5.31 -6.73 -0.35
CA GLY A 105 -4.21 -7.61 0.08
C GLY A 105 -2.92 -6.83 0.33
N VAL A 106 -2.41 -6.79 1.56
CA VAL A 106 -1.08 -6.24 1.85
C VAL A 106 -0.28 -7.34 2.51
N GLU A 107 0.66 -7.90 1.78
CA GLU A 107 1.36 -9.12 2.20
C GLU A 107 2.86 -9.02 1.93
N ILE A 108 3.65 -9.62 2.83
CA ILE A 108 5.09 -9.77 2.66
C ILE A 108 5.37 -11.22 2.22
N THR A 109 6.06 -11.35 1.10
CA THR A 109 6.48 -12.62 0.49
C THR A 109 8.00 -12.59 0.26
N ALA A 110 8.56 -13.67 -0.31
CA ALA A 110 10.00 -13.78 -0.60
C ALA A 110 10.91 -13.43 0.59
N LEU A 111 10.51 -13.90 1.78
CA LEU A 111 11.16 -13.62 3.06
C LEU A 111 12.58 -14.20 3.10
N ALA A 112 13.51 -13.45 3.69
CA ALA A 112 14.81 -13.98 4.09
C ALA A 112 14.66 -15.10 5.13
N THR A 113 15.56 -16.08 5.11
CA THR A 113 15.64 -17.09 6.17
C THR A 113 16.22 -16.50 7.46
N GLU A 114 17.27 -15.71 7.33
CA GLU A 114 17.99 -15.05 8.43
C GLU A 114 18.61 -13.74 7.94
N LEU A 115 19.00 -12.88 8.87
CA LEU A 115 19.67 -11.61 8.59
C LEU A 115 21.04 -11.58 9.25
N GLU A 116 22.09 -11.49 8.43
CA GLU A 116 23.48 -11.36 8.91
C GLU A 116 23.79 -9.88 9.21
N ILE A 117 24.36 -9.60 10.39
CA ILE A 117 24.73 -8.22 10.77
C ILE A 117 25.72 -7.63 9.77
N GLY A 118 25.50 -6.37 9.38
CA GLY A 118 26.41 -5.62 8.51
C GLY A 118 26.35 -5.99 7.03
N LYS A 119 25.52 -6.98 6.64
CA LYS A 119 25.34 -7.40 5.26
C LYS A 119 23.94 -7.03 4.73
N PRO A 120 23.84 -6.20 3.68
CA PRO A 120 22.56 -5.94 3.02
C PRO A 120 21.96 -7.24 2.49
N THR A 121 20.76 -7.57 2.97
CA THR A 121 20.03 -8.80 2.60
C THR A 121 18.62 -8.42 2.16
N GLN A 122 18.09 -9.07 1.11
CA GLN A 122 16.67 -8.91 0.77
C GLN A 122 15.82 -9.49 1.89
N LEU A 123 15.19 -8.62 2.68
CA LEU A 123 14.35 -9.00 3.81
C LEU A 123 13.04 -9.63 3.33
N GLY A 124 12.44 -9.03 2.30
CA GLY A 124 11.19 -9.50 1.72
C GLY A 124 10.67 -8.59 0.62
N GLN A 125 9.60 -9.05 -0.02
CA GLN A 125 8.84 -8.32 -1.02
C GLN A 125 7.42 -8.10 -0.51
N CYS A 126 7.04 -6.84 -0.30
CA CYS A 126 5.66 -6.46 -0.03
C CYS A 126 4.90 -6.25 -1.34
N SER A 127 3.64 -6.70 -1.40
CA SER A 127 2.79 -6.44 -2.56
C SER A 127 1.36 -6.10 -2.15
N THR A 128 0.72 -5.25 -2.96
CA THR A 128 -0.69 -4.95 -2.88
C THR A 128 -1.31 -4.74 -4.25
N SER A 129 -2.53 -5.22 -4.48
CA SER A 129 -3.16 -5.29 -5.80
C SER A 129 -4.41 -4.42 -5.92
N ASP A 130 -4.95 -4.34 -7.13
CA ASP A 130 -6.26 -3.77 -7.42
C ASP A 130 -6.47 -2.31 -7.00
N ALA A 131 -5.43 -1.48 -7.07
CA ALA A 131 -5.50 -0.07 -6.68
C ALA A 131 -5.73 0.87 -7.87
N ASN A 132 -6.51 1.93 -7.66
CA ASN A 132 -6.52 3.13 -8.50
C ASN A 132 -6.69 4.38 -7.63
N PRO A 133 -5.74 5.33 -7.62
CA PRO A 133 -4.44 5.31 -8.29
C PRO A 133 -3.50 4.24 -7.71
N ALA A 134 -2.28 4.13 -8.27
CA ALA A 134 -1.27 3.22 -7.75
C ALA A 134 -0.97 3.47 -6.27
N ALA A 135 -1.08 2.40 -5.47
CA ALA A 135 -0.85 2.46 -4.03
C ALA A 135 0.63 2.69 -3.71
N SER A 136 0.91 3.49 -2.68
CA SER A 136 2.26 3.64 -2.13
C SER A 136 2.47 2.64 -0.99
N ILE A 137 3.56 1.87 -1.06
CA ILE A 137 3.95 0.93 0.00
C ILE A 137 4.97 1.61 0.92
N THR A 138 4.73 1.52 2.23
CA THR A 138 5.65 1.95 3.27
C THR A 138 6.09 0.75 4.10
N TRP A 139 7.39 0.62 4.36
CA TRP A 139 7.94 -0.39 5.27
C TRP A 139 8.07 0.18 6.67
N PHE A 140 7.90 -0.67 7.68
CA PHE A 140 7.99 -0.29 9.08
C PHE A 140 8.86 -1.29 9.85
N LYS A 141 9.69 -0.78 10.76
CA LYS A 141 10.39 -1.56 11.80
C LYS A 141 9.87 -1.12 13.16
N ASN A 142 9.33 -2.05 13.94
CA ASN A 142 8.74 -1.77 15.25
C ASN A 142 7.72 -0.63 15.21
N LYS A 143 6.83 -0.66 14.20
CA LYS A 143 5.79 0.35 13.91
C LYS A 143 6.32 1.73 13.50
N LYS A 144 7.64 1.92 13.37
CA LYS A 144 8.23 3.15 12.87
C LYS A 144 8.52 3.02 11.37
N PRO A 145 8.16 4.02 10.54
CA PRO A 145 8.42 3.96 9.11
C PRO A 145 9.91 3.91 8.83
N LEU A 146 10.31 3.05 7.91
CA LEU A 146 11.67 2.99 7.37
C LEU A 146 11.78 3.95 6.19
N VAL A 147 12.91 4.66 6.14
CA VAL A 147 13.27 5.57 5.05
C VAL A 147 14.51 5.01 4.38
N ALA A 148 14.50 4.95 3.04
CA ALA A 148 15.65 4.50 2.29
C ALA A 148 16.83 5.47 2.49
N ASP A 149 17.99 4.93 2.87
CA ASP A 149 19.23 5.68 3.08
C ASP A 149 20.29 5.40 2.00
N GLY A 150 20.02 4.44 1.11
CA GLY A 150 20.93 4.01 0.04
C GLY A 150 22.18 3.25 0.51
N LYS A 151 22.25 2.90 1.80
CA LYS A 151 23.37 2.18 2.41
C LYS A 151 22.88 0.90 3.10
N GLY A 152 22.13 1.05 4.20
CA GLY A 152 21.61 -0.05 5.00
C GLY A 152 20.13 -0.35 4.76
N ILE A 153 19.40 0.58 4.16
CA ILE A 153 17.98 0.48 3.84
C ILE A 153 17.80 0.88 2.37
N ILE A 154 17.53 -0.11 1.53
CA ILE A 154 17.25 0.09 0.11
C ILE A 154 15.82 -0.39 -0.15
N ILE A 155 14.98 0.54 -0.60
CA ILE A 155 13.57 0.28 -0.93
C ILE A 155 13.40 0.51 -2.41
N SER A 156 13.01 -0.53 -3.14
CA SER A 156 12.70 -0.46 -4.56
C SER A 156 11.23 -0.78 -4.78
N SER A 157 10.56 -0.04 -5.67
CA SER A 157 9.13 -0.20 -5.92
C SER A 157 8.86 -0.37 -7.41
N LYS A 158 7.89 -1.21 -7.75
CA LYS A 158 7.45 -1.47 -9.11
C LYS A 158 5.93 -1.47 -9.16
N VAL A 159 5.38 -0.83 -10.18
CA VAL A 159 3.93 -0.84 -10.47
C VAL A 159 3.71 -1.68 -11.73
N LYS A 160 2.76 -2.61 -11.64
CA LYS A 160 2.24 -3.37 -12.77
C LYS A 160 0.78 -2.96 -12.99
N VAL A 161 0.42 -2.68 -14.24
CA VAL A 161 -0.96 -2.40 -14.63
C VAL A 161 -1.58 -3.69 -15.16
N ASP A 162 -2.79 -4.00 -14.73
CA ASP A 162 -3.62 -5.05 -15.30
C ASP A 162 -4.21 -4.55 -16.64
N GLU A 163 -3.91 -5.25 -17.73
CA GLU A 163 -4.25 -4.80 -19.08
C GLU A 163 -5.76 -4.79 -19.35
N VAL A 164 -6.55 -5.56 -18.60
CA VAL A 164 -7.99 -5.71 -18.81
C VAL A 164 -8.77 -4.65 -18.04
N THR A 165 -8.44 -4.47 -16.77
CA THR A 165 -9.14 -3.60 -15.82
C THR A 165 -8.52 -2.21 -15.70
N GLY A 166 -7.24 -2.06 -16.05
CA GLY A 166 -6.44 -0.86 -15.80
C GLY A 166 -6.01 -0.67 -14.35
N LEU A 167 -6.42 -1.57 -13.45
CA LEU A 167 -6.05 -1.50 -12.04
C LEU A 167 -4.57 -1.82 -11.85
N THR A 168 -4.00 -1.31 -10.76
CA THR A 168 -2.57 -1.42 -10.52
C THR A 168 -2.23 -2.34 -9.35
N THR A 169 -1.16 -3.10 -9.52
CA THR A 169 -0.50 -3.86 -8.45
C THR A 169 0.84 -3.22 -8.18
N THR A 170 1.07 -2.81 -6.94
CA THR A 170 2.36 -2.26 -6.51
C THR A 170 3.10 -3.32 -5.71
N SER A 171 4.37 -3.53 -6.05
CA SER A 171 5.29 -4.32 -5.25
C SER A 171 6.46 -3.47 -4.79
N SER A 172 6.96 -3.75 -3.59
CA SER A 172 8.12 -3.11 -3.01
C SER A 172 9.05 -4.16 -2.42
N ILE A 173 10.35 -4.08 -2.72
CA ILE A 173 11.38 -4.95 -2.15
C ILE A 173 12.19 -4.13 -1.16
N LEU A 174 12.35 -4.66 0.06
CA LEU A 174 13.22 -4.11 1.09
C LEU A 174 14.50 -4.93 1.16
N GLN A 175 15.63 -4.29 0.87
CA GLN A 175 16.94 -4.78 1.31
C GLN A 175 17.33 -4.05 2.59
N TYR A 176 17.73 -4.81 3.59
CA TYR A 176 17.98 -4.33 4.94
C TYR A 176 19.29 -4.90 5.47
N THR A 177 20.10 -4.04 6.09
CA THR A 177 21.30 -4.42 6.84
C THR A 177 20.94 -4.50 8.32
N ALA A 178 20.97 -5.70 8.88
CA ALA A 178 20.58 -5.90 10.27
C ALA A 178 21.63 -5.39 11.27
N GLU A 179 21.13 -4.97 12.42
CA GLU A 179 21.91 -4.57 13.58
C GLU A 179 21.66 -5.53 14.75
N LYS A 180 22.56 -5.54 15.75
CA LYS A 180 22.46 -6.43 16.92
C LYS A 180 21.19 -6.22 17.73
N GLY A 181 20.62 -5.01 17.69
CA GLY A 181 19.36 -4.66 18.33
C GLY A 181 18.11 -5.22 17.64
N ASP A 182 18.23 -5.82 16.45
CA ASP A 182 17.09 -6.25 15.63
C ASP A 182 16.60 -7.67 15.94
N THR A 183 17.19 -8.36 16.92
CA THR A 183 16.84 -9.75 17.29
C THR A 183 15.36 -9.97 17.68
N ALA A 184 14.66 -8.91 18.08
CA ALA A 184 13.22 -8.91 18.35
C ALA A 184 12.44 -7.92 17.48
N ALA A 185 13.04 -7.44 16.38
CA ALA A 185 12.40 -6.48 15.50
C ALA A 185 11.25 -7.13 14.73
N LEU A 186 10.14 -6.39 14.66
CA LEU A 186 8.98 -6.74 13.85
C LEU A 186 8.95 -5.84 12.62
N PHE A 187 8.90 -6.46 11.45
CA PHE A 187 8.77 -5.78 10.18
C PHE A 187 7.35 -5.93 9.65
N THR A 188 6.78 -4.83 9.19
CA THR A 188 5.48 -4.80 8.51
C THR A 188 5.60 -3.90 7.29
N CYS A 189 4.74 -4.11 6.29
CA CYS A 189 4.52 -3.13 5.24
C CYS A 189 3.07 -2.66 5.24
N GLY A 190 2.81 -1.50 4.64
CA GLY A 190 1.48 -0.90 4.63
C GLY A 190 1.18 -0.11 3.36
N ALA A 191 -0.10 -0.09 3.00
CA ALA A 191 -0.66 0.69 1.89
C ALA A 191 -2.07 1.18 2.25
N LEU A 192 -2.35 2.47 2.02
CA LEU A 192 -3.66 3.13 2.24
C LEU A 192 -4.37 2.69 3.55
N ASN A 193 -3.64 2.75 4.68
CA ASN A 193 -4.08 2.37 6.03
C ASN A 193 -4.22 0.87 6.33
N THR A 194 -3.98 -0.01 5.36
CA THR A 194 -3.91 -1.46 5.59
C THR A 194 -2.46 -1.86 5.86
N LEU A 195 -2.22 -2.68 6.89
CA LEU A 195 -0.91 -3.23 7.23
C LEU A 195 -0.86 -4.73 6.96
N SER A 196 0.30 -5.23 6.60
CA SER A 196 0.58 -6.67 6.57
C SER A 196 0.66 -7.26 7.98
N SER A 197 0.58 -8.58 8.05
CA SER A 197 1.03 -9.32 9.24
C SER A 197 2.50 -9.02 9.53
N PRO A 198 2.89 -8.91 10.82
CA PRO A 198 4.27 -8.69 11.21
C PRO A 198 5.12 -9.95 10.96
N VAL A 199 6.35 -9.74 10.50
CA VAL A 199 7.36 -10.79 10.33
C VAL A 199 8.61 -10.47 11.15
N SER A 200 9.28 -11.51 11.64
CA SER A 200 10.53 -11.42 12.41
C SER A 200 11.56 -12.36 11.83
N PHE A 201 12.83 -12.05 12.02
CA PHE A 201 13.95 -12.83 11.47
C PHE A 201 14.98 -13.13 12.56
N THR A 202 15.64 -14.28 12.44
CA THR A 202 16.83 -14.57 13.24
C THR A 202 17.98 -13.71 12.75
N VAL A 203 18.57 -12.91 13.65
CA VAL A 203 19.73 -12.07 13.33
C VAL A 203 21.01 -12.81 13.72
N THR A 204 21.84 -13.15 12.74
CA THR A 204 23.09 -13.89 12.94
C THR A 204 24.29 -12.95 12.97
N TYR A 205 25.27 -13.28 13.82
CA TYR A 205 26.49 -12.50 13.97
C TYR A 205 27.62 -13.32 14.61
N PRO A 206 28.88 -13.06 14.22
CA PRO A 206 30.04 -13.73 14.79
C PRO A 206 30.27 -13.31 16.25
N THR A 207 31.08 -14.11 16.94
CA THR A 207 31.55 -13.76 18.29
C THR A 207 32.47 -12.53 18.23
N GLU A 208 32.13 -11.50 18.99
CA GLU A 208 32.90 -10.25 19.10
C GLU A 208 33.41 -10.00 20.52
N ARG A 209 32.70 -10.52 21.53
CA ARG A 209 32.99 -10.29 22.94
C ARG A 209 33.23 -11.62 23.63
N ILE A 210 34.42 -11.74 24.20
CA ILE A 210 34.88 -12.92 24.93
C ILE A 210 35.26 -12.48 26.34
N SER A 211 34.87 -13.26 27.34
CA SER A 211 35.11 -12.95 28.75
C SER A 211 35.43 -14.21 29.54
N LEU A 212 36.46 -14.12 30.39
CA LEU A 212 36.90 -15.21 31.23
C LEU A 212 36.39 -14.99 32.65
N HIS A 213 35.65 -15.96 33.17
CA HIS A 213 35.04 -15.88 34.50
C HIS A 213 35.62 -16.99 35.39
N VAL A 214 35.96 -16.65 36.64
CA VAL A 214 36.25 -17.65 37.66
C VAL A 214 34.92 -18.09 38.28
N ILE A 215 34.65 -19.39 38.32
CA ILE A 215 33.40 -19.95 38.85
C ILE A 215 33.59 -20.87 40.06
N SER A 216 34.81 -20.95 40.59
CA SER A 216 35.09 -21.65 41.86
C SER A 216 34.34 -21.01 43.03
N LYS A 217 33.84 -21.83 43.96
CA LYS A 217 33.13 -21.37 45.17
C LYS A 217 34.09 -21.28 46.36
N GLY A 218 33.99 -20.20 47.13
CA GLY A 218 34.78 -20.00 48.36
C GLY A 218 36.09 -19.24 48.16
N PRO A 219 36.84 -18.98 49.25
CA PRO A 219 38.12 -18.29 49.18
C PRO A 219 39.15 -19.13 48.41
N LEU A 220 39.85 -18.50 47.46
CA LEU A 220 40.91 -19.13 46.69
C LEU A 220 42.16 -19.22 47.56
N MET A 221 42.57 -20.44 47.90
CA MET A 221 43.76 -20.72 48.72
C MET A 221 44.84 -21.40 47.89
N GLU A 222 46.09 -21.34 48.36
CA GLU A 222 47.20 -22.04 47.72
C GLU A 222 46.95 -23.55 47.64
N GLY A 223 47.20 -24.15 46.47
CA GLY A 223 46.89 -25.56 46.19
C GLY A 223 45.42 -25.86 45.87
N ALA A 224 44.52 -24.87 45.92
CA ALA A 224 43.11 -25.08 45.57
C ALA A 224 42.88 -25.13 44.05
N ASN A 225 41.90 -25.96 43.63
CA ASN A 225 41.51 -26.06 42.22
C ASN A 225 40.67 -24.85 41.78
N VAL A 226 41.08 -24.22 40.68
CA VAL A 226 40.37 -23.10 40.05
C VAL A 226 39.66 -23.56 38.78
N THR A 227 38.37 -23.27 38.65
CA THR A 227 37.62 -23.49 37.42
C THR A 227 37.36 -22.16 36.72
N LEU A 228 37.85 -22.06 35.49
CA LEU A 228 37.63 -20.94 34.60
C LEU A 228 36.54 -21.29 33.59
N LYS A 229 35.63 -20.34 33.34
CA LYS A 229 34.59 -20.45 32.33
C LYS A 229 34.75 -19.32 31.33
N CYS A 230 35.02 -19.66 30.08
CA CYS A 230 34.92 -18.71 28.98
C CYS A 230 33.44 -18.50 28.63
N LYS A 231 33.02 -17.25 28.53
CA LYS A 231 31.71 -16.84 28.02
C LYS A 231 31.95 -15.91 26.85
N ALA A 232 31.28 -16.19 25.75
CA ALA A 232 31.33 -15.37 24.56
C ALA A 232 29.94 -15.13 24.00
N ASP A 233 29.78 -14.02 23.27
CA ASP A 233 28.58 -13.73 22.51
C ASP A 233 28.62 -14.38 21.12
N GLY A 234 27.51 -14.28 20.38
CA GLY A 234 27.37 -14.84 19.03
C GLY A 234 25.99 -15.42 18.82
N ASN A 235 25.49 -15.33 17.59
CA ASN A 235 24.30 -16.05 17.16
C ASN A 235 24.55 -16.73 15.80
N PRO A 236 24.65 -18.07 15.75
CA PRO A 236 24.48 -19.01 16.87
C PRO A 236 25.61 -18.92 17.92
N PRO A 237 25.38 -19.39 19.16
CA PRO A 237 26.39 -19.36 20.21
C PRO A 237 27.67 -20.15 19.81
N PRO A 238 28.87 -19.66 20.17
CA PRO A 238 30.12 -20.34 19.85
C PRO A 238 30.21 -21.71 20.53
N THR A 239 30.66 -22.71 19.78
CA THR A 239 30.71 -24.12 20.22
C THR A 239 32.10 -24.59 20.65
N SER A 240 33.14 -23.80 20.39
CA SER A 240 34.53 -24.14 20.71
C SER A 240 35.26 -22.96 21.35
N PHE A 241 36.04 -23.26 22.38
CA PHE A 241 36.85 -22.28 23.12
C PHE A 241 38.27 -22.83 23.27
N ASN A 242 39.27 -22.01 22.93
CA ASN A 242 40.68 -22.33 23.12
C ASN A 242 41.26 -21.43 24.21
N PHE A 243 41.99 -22.03 25.16
CA PHE A 243 42.63 -21.32 26.26
C PHE A 243 44.14 -21.31 26.05
N HIS A 244 44.76 -20.14 26.12
CA HIS A 244 46.20 -19.97 25.99
C HIS A 244 46.73 -19.14 27.16
N ILE A 245 47.89 -19.53 27.68
CA ILE A 245 48.62 -18.76 28.68
C ILE A 245 49.57 -17.85 27.91
N LEU A 246 49.40 -16.54 28.05
CA LEU A 246 50.38 -15.58 27.54
C LEU A 246 51.60 -15.65 28.46
N ALA A 247 52.70 -16.18 27.97
CA ALA A 247 53.97 -16.09 28.68
C ALA A 247 54.33 -14.61 28.80
N SER A 248 54.49 -14.12 30.03
CA SER A 248 55.07 -12.81 30.28
C SER A 248 56.50 -12.81 29.75
N SER A 249 56.80 -11.97 28.75
CA SER A 249 58.18 -11.65 28.41
C SER A 249 58.81 -11.00 29.64
N GLN A 250 59.77 -11.72 30.25
CA GLN A 250 60.60 -11.26 31.36
C GLN A 250 61.33 -9.96 31.04
#